data_AF-A0A9P9Q9N7-F1
#
_entry.id   AF-A0A9P9Q9N7-F1
#
_cell.length_a   1.000
_cell.length_b   1.000
_cell.length_c   1.000
_cell.angle_alpha   90.00
_cell.angle_beta   90.00
_cell.angle_gamma   90.00
#
_symmetry.space_group_name_H-M   'P 1'
#
loop_
_entity.id
_entity.type
_entity.pdbx_description
1 polymer ?
#
loop_
_entity_poly.entity_id
_entity_poly.type
_entity_poly.pdbx_seq_one_letter_code
_entity_poly.pdbx_strand_id
1 'polypeptide(L)'
;MAPPTPLSAFLSVRPHEPVLVFASPDDAYLFQTRYCRHGRIYPAPARQSWVYVPLPEGLLRVRTARKGDVAFDFESERAAGEWNKGIGYVGRVYENPRGDRGWEKVVYVGKEKV
;
A
#
# COMPACT_ATOMS: atom_id res chain seq x y z
N MET A 1 -0.35 -13.51 -14.11
CA MET A 1 0.34 -13.69 -12.81
C MET A 1 -0.21 -12.66 -11.85
N ALA A 2 -0.56 -13.05 -10.62
CA ALA A 2 -1.03 -12.12 -9.60
C ALA A 2 0.15 -11.34 -8.99
N PRO A 3 -0.06 -10.09 -8.54
CA PRO A 3 0.98 -9.33 -7.84
C PRO A 3 1.36 -10.01 -6.51
N PRO A 4 2.63 -10.00 -6.12
CA PRO A 4 3.03 -10.37 -4.76
C PRO A 4 2.27 -9.52 -3.74
N THR A 5 1.80 -10.14 -2.65
CA THR A 5 1.04 -9.43 -1.61
C THR A 5 1.98 -8.92 -0.53
N PRO A 6 1.96 -7.62 -0.20
CA PRO A 6 2.74 -7.09 0.91
C PRO A 6 2.26 -7.69 2.24
N LEU A 7 3.22 -8.06 3.09
CA LEU A 7 2.96 -8.57 4.44
C LEU A 7 2.41 -7.48 5.36
N SER A 8 2.93 -6.26 5.20
CA SER A 8 2.58 -5.08 5.98
C SER A 8 2.99 -3.82 5.21
N ALA A 9 2.71 -2.66 5.77
CA ALA A 9 3.16 -1.38 5.25
C ALA A 9 3.44 -0.42 6.40
N PHE A 10 4.11 0.70 6.13
CA PHE A 10 4.27 1.80 7.08
C PHE A 10 4.52 3.12 6.33
N LEU A 11 4.54 4.23 7.05
CA LEU A 11 4.92 5.53 6.51
C LEU A 11 6.37 5.84 6.92
N SER A 12 7.28 5.92 5.94
CA SER A 12 8.61 6.50 6.18
C SER A 12 8.45 7.99 6.44
N VAL A 13 9.24 8.54 7.36
CA VAL A 13 9.20 9.97 7.72
C VAL A 13 10.30 10.79 7.01
N ARG A 14 11.29 10.13 6.39
CA ARG A 14 12.39 10.78 5.66
C ARG A 14 12.82 9.93 4.44
N PRO A 15 12.37 10.29 3.22
CA PRO A 15 11.29 11.23 2.94
C PRO A 15 9.93 10.69 3.41
N HIS A 16 8.90 11.53 3.40
CA HIS A 16 7.53 11.13 3.71
C HIS A 16 6.96 10.28 2.57
N GLU A 17 6.92 8.97 2.74
CA GLU A 17 6.50 8.05 1.68
C GLU A 17 5.96 6.72 2.25
N PRO A 18 4.87 6.18 1.68
CA PRO A 18 4.44 4.82 2.00
C PRO A 18 5.51 3.78 1.64
N VAL A 19 5.65 2.78 2.50
CA VAL A 19 6.56 1.65 2.29
C VAL A 19 5.76 0.37 2.40
N LEU A 20 5.84 -0.45 1.35
CA LEU A 20 5.23 -1.78 1.28
C LEU A 20 6.31 -2.83 1.61
N VAL A 21 6.02 -3.71 2.56
CA VAL A 21 6.97 -4.73 3.03
C VAL A 21 6.59 -6.10 2.48
N PHE A 22 7.51 -6.73 1.75
CA PHE A 22 7.31 -8.04 1.13
C PHE A 22 8.06 -9.14 1.89
N ALA A 23 7.70 -10.39 1.58
CA ALA A 23 8.33 -11.57 2.19
C ALA A 23 9.78 -11.79 1.73
N SER A 24 10.08 -11.44 0.48
CA SER A 24 11.41 -11.62 -0.12
C SER A 24 11.82 -10.43 -1.00
N PRO A 25 13.13 -10.23 -1.25
CA PRO A 25 13.62 -9.28 -2.24
C PRO A 25 13.08 -9.55 -3.65
N ASP A 26 12.92 -10.83 -4.03
CA ASP A 26 12.41 -11.22 -5.34
C ASP A 26 10.95 -10.78 -5.52
N ASP A 27 10.12 -10.93 -4.48
CA ASP A 27 8.73 -10.46 -4.49
C ASP A 27 8.67 -8.93 -4.62
N ALA A 28 9.49 -8.21 -3.86
CA ALA A 28 9.57 -6.75 -3.94
C ALA A 28 10.00 -6.30 -5.35
N TYR A 29 11.02 -6.93 -5.91
CA TYR A 29 11.52 -6.63 -7.25
C TYR A 29 10.47 -6.94 -8.33
N LEU A 30 9.83 -8.10 -8.25
CA LEU A 30 8.75 -8.48 -9.16
C LEU A 30 7.58 -7.49 -9.07
N PHE A 31 7.18 -7.11 -7.86
CA PHE A 31 6.13 -6.14 -7.61
C PHE A 31 6.48 -4.77 -8.21
N GLN A 32 7.67 -4.23 -7.89
CA GLN A 32 8.13 -2.93 -8.36
C GLN A 32 8.22 -2.88 -9.89
N THR A 33 8.80 -3.90 -10.52
CA THR A 33 9.01 -3.89 -11.98
C THR A 33 7.73 -4.09 -12.78
N ARG A 34 6.79 -4.91 -12.29
CA ARG A 34 5.59 -5.31 -13.05
C ARG A 34 4.33 -4.54 -12.69
N TYR A 35 4.19 -4.10 -11.44
CA TYR A 35 2.92 -3.57 -10.92
C TYR A 35 3.05 -2.13 -10.37
N CYS A 36 4.17 -1.78 -9.74
CA CYS A 36 4.39 -0.46 -9.15
C CYS A 36 5.67 0.20 -9.69
N ARG A 37 5.67 0.56 -10.97
CA ARG A 37 6.87 1.08 -11.68
C ARG A 37 7.40 2.41 -11.13
N HIS A 38 6.55 3.18 -10.45
CA HIS A 38 6.94 4.42 -9.78
C HIS A 38 7.48 4.18 -8.37
N GLY A 39 7.37 2.96 -7.84
CA GLY A 39 8.01 2.56 -6.60
C GLY A 39 9.51 2.32 -6.77
N ARG A 40 10.25 2.39 -5.67
CA ARG A 40 11.70 2.18 -5.63
C ARG A 40 12.10 1.21 -4.52
N ILE A 41 13.16 0.46 -4.77
CA ILE A 41 13.83 -0.39 -3.79
C ILE A 41 15.20 0.23 -3.53
N TYR A 42 15.57 0.40 -2.26
CA TYR A 42 16.90 0.90 -1.92
C TYR A 42 17.93 -0.23 -1.99
N PRO A 43 19.18 0.06 -2.40
CA PRO A 43 20.24 -0.95 -2.53
C PRO A 43 20.76 -1.48 -1.17
N ALA A 44 20.26 -0.97 -0.05
CA ALA A 44 20.69 -1.38 1.28
C ALA A 44 20.23 -2.83 1.59
N PRO A 45 21.13 -3.74 2.02
CA PRO A 45 20.81 -5.17 2.19
C PRO A 45 19.58 -5.46 3.07
N ALA A 46 19.39 -4.71 4.16
CA ALA A 46 18.28 -4.90 5.09
C ALA A 46 16.91 -4.44 4.55
N ARG A 47 16.85 -3.79 3.39
CA ARG A 47 15.64 -3.10 2.88
C ARG A 47 15.26 -3.53 1.46
N GLN A 48 15.86 -4.60 0.94
CA GLN A 48 15.62 -5.06 -0.43
C GLN A 48 14.22 -5.67 -0.61
N SER A 49 13.56 -6.09 0.47
CA SER A 49 12.16 -6.52 0.46
C SER A 49 11.17 -5.38 0.65
N TRP A 50 11.62 -4.12 0.64
CA TRP A 50 10.76 -2.94 0.85
C TRP A 50 10.62 -2.15 -0.44
N VAL A 51 9.39 -1.82 -0.80
CA VAL A 51 9.08 -0.95 -1.95
C VAL A 51 8.54 0.36 -1.42
N TYR A 52 9.30 1.42 -1.64
CA TYR A 52 8.95 2.78 -1.29
C TYR A 52 8.16 3.39 -2.42
N VAL A 53 6.96 3.90 -2.12
CA VAL A 53 6.02 4.44 -3.08
C VAL A 53 5.95 5.95 -2.88
N PRO A 54 6.04 6.78 -3.94
CA PRO A 54 5.76 8.22 -3.86
C PRO A 54 4.55 8.54 -3.00
N LEU A 55 4.64 9.64 -2.24
CA LEU A 55 3.54 10.11 -1.40
C LEU A 55 2.29 10.34 -2.27
N PRO A 56 1.19 9.63 -2.02
CA PRO A 56 0.02 9.76 -2.85
C PRO A 56 -0.75 11.05 -2.53
N GLU A 57 -1.38 11.59 -3.56
CA GLU A 57 -2.25 12.76 -3.43
C GLU A 57 -3.45 12.45 -2.53
N GLY A 58 -3.87 13.44 -1.73
CA GLY A 58 -5.04 13.32 -0.87
C GLY A 58 -4.89 12.39 0.34
N LEU A 59 -3.67 11.90 0.64
CA LEU A 59 -3.42 11.12 1.86
C LEU A 59 -3.54 11.99 3.10
N LEU A 60 -4.45 11.63 4.01
CA LEU A 60 -4.73 12.38 5.23
C LEU A 60 -3.98 11.83 6.44
N ARG A 61 -3.96 10.50 6.59
CA ARG A 61 -3.30 9.82 7.71
C ARG A 61 -3.04 8.36 7.41
N VAL A 62 -2.11 7.79 8.19
CA VAL A 62 -1.80 6.36 8.18
C VAL A 62 -1.98 5.83 9.61
N ARG A 63 -2.69 4.72 9.77
CA ARG A 63 -2.97 4.11 11.08
C ARG A 63 -2.93 2.60 11.02
N THR A 64 -2.65 1.97 12.15
CA THR A 64 -2.81 0.52 12.30
C THR A 64 -4.30 0.15 12.20
N ALA A 65 -4.59 -0.93 11.50
CA ALA A 65 -5.91 -1.53 11.38
C ALA A 65 -5.93 -2.94 11.99
N ARG A 66 -7.07 -3.63 11.88
CA ARG A 66 -7.23 -4.98 12.43
C ARG A 66 -6.28 -5.97 11.73
N LYS A 67 -5.94 -7.05 12.42
CA LYS A 67 -5.11 -8.17 11.90
C LYS A 67 -3.69 -7.79 11.43
N GLY A 68 -3.18 -6.61 11.82
CA GLY A 68 -1.84 -6.16 11.42
C GLY A 68 -1.80 -5.44 10.07
N ASP A 69 -2.97 -5.14 9.51
CA ASP A 69 -3.10 -4.26 8.36
C ASP A 69 -2.72 -2.82 8.73
N VAL A 70 -2.33 -2.06 7.71
CA VAL A 70 -2.17 -0.61 7.78
C VAL A 70 -3.20 0.03 6.87
N ALA A 71 -3.95 0.97 7.45
CA ALA A 71 -4.95 1.75 6.75
C ALA A 71 -4.37 3.10 6.34
N PHE A 72 -4.52 3.42 5.06
CA PHE A 72 -4.22 4.71 4.46
C PHE A 72 -5.54 5.40 4.18
N ASP A 73 -5.83 6.46 4.95
CA ASP A 73 -7.08 7.20 4.84
C ASP A 73 -6.87 8.40 3.90
N PHE A 74 -7.76 8.54 2.91
CA PHE A 74 -7.72 9.56 1.87
C PHE A 74 -8.88 10.56 2.00
N GLU A 75 -8.72 11.72 1.38
CA GLU A 75 -9.77 12.75 1.32
C GLU A 75 -10.98 12.35 0.48
N SER A 76 -10.79 11.49 -0.52
CA SER A 76 -11.82 11.06 -1.45
C SER A 76 -11.65 9.59 -1.85
N GLU A 77 -12.76 8.95 -2.26
CA GLU A 77 -12.76 7.60 -2.81
C GLU A 77 -11.90 7.53 -4.09
N ARG A 78 -11.95 8.59 -4.91
CA ARG A 78 -11.13 8.70 -6.11
C ARG A 78 -9.64 8.66 -5.78
N ALA A 79 -9.19 9.41 -4.78
CA ALA A 79 -7.78 9.40 -4.36
C ALA A 79 -7.35 8.02 -3.83
N ALA A 80 -8.20 7.37 -3.00
CA ALA A 80 -7.97 6.01 -2.54
C ALA A 80 -7.87 5.01 -3.71
N GLY A 81 -8.79 5.09 -4.68
CA GLY A 81 -8.83 4.22 -5.86
C GLY A 81 -7.62 4.39 -6.78
N GLU A 82 -7.22 5.62 -7.09
CA GLU A 82 -6.04 5.89 -7.91
C GLU A 82 -4.75 5.42 -7.22
N TRP A 83 -4.63 5.61 -5.90
CA TRP A 83 -3.48 5.06 -5.17
C TRP A 83 -3.47 3.54 -5.18
N ASN A 84 -4.61 2.89 -4.89
CA ASN A 84 -4.69 1.43 -4.89
C ASN A 84 -4.34 0.83 -6.27
N LYS A 85 -4.81 1.47 -7.35
CA LYS A 85 -4.42 1.15 -8.72
C LYS A 85 -2.91 1.33 -8.95
N GLY A 86 -2.32 2.41 -8.44
CA GLY A 86 -0.88 2.67 -8.51
C GLY A 86 -0.03 1.59 -7.85
N ILE A 87 -0.51 1.00 -6.76
CA ILE A 87 0.14 -0.15 -6.11
C ILE A 87 -0.31 -1.50 -6.69
N GLY A 88 -0.90 -1.53 -7.89
CA GLY A 88 -1.28 -2.78 -8.56
C GLY A 88 -2.43 -3.53 -7.92
N TYR A 89 -3.35 -2.83 -7.25
CA TYR A 89 -4.52 -3.36 -6.57
C TYR A 89 -4.21 -4.38 -5.45
N VAL A 90 -3.04 -4.28 -4.83
CA VAL A 90 -2.70 -5.14 -3.67
C VAL A 90 -3.33 -4.65 -2.37
N GLY A 91 -3.83 -3.41 -2.34
CA GLY A 91 -4.62 -2.89 -1.24
C GLY A 91 -6.09 -3.29 -1.38
N ARG A 92 -6.78 -3.32 -0.24
CA ARG A 92 -8.22 -3.57 -0.16
C ARG A 92 -8.95 -2.27 0.08
N VAL A 93 -9.96 -2.00 -0.75
CA VAL A 93 -10.94 -0.92 -0.54
C VAL A 93 -12.28 -1.60 -0.34
N TYR A 94 -13.00 -1.25 0.72
CA TYR A 94 -14.30 -1.85 1.00
C TYR A 94 -15.40 -0.95 0.48
N GLU A 95 -16.24 -1.50 -0.39
CA GLU A 95 -17.46 -0.85 -0.86
C GLU A 95 -18.53 -0.92 0.24
N ASN A 96 -19.28 0.16 0.45
CA ASN A 96 -20.48 0.10 1.28
C ASN A 96 -21.74 0.00 0.42
N PRO A 97 -22.50 -1.11 0.49
CA PRO A 97 -23.78 -1.23 -0.21
C PRO A 97 -24.90 -0.34 0.38
N ARG A 98 -24.65 0.38 1.49
CA ARG A 98 -25.62 1.23 2.20
C ARG A 98 -25.24 2.71 2.31
N GLY A 99 -24.29 3.21 1.51
CA GLY A 99 -23.92 4.64 1.42
C GLY A 99 -22.66 5.08 2.18
N ASP A 100 -22.27 6.34 2.06
CA ASP A 100 -20.93 6.87 2.41
C ASP A 100 -20.64 6.81 3.94
N ARG A 101 -19.91 5.78 4.39
CA ARG A 101 -19.34 5.69 5.76
C ARG A 101 -17.87 6.07 5.80
N GLY A 102 -17.30 6.43 4.64
CA GLY A 102 -15.90 6.82 4.49
C GLY A 102 -14.92 5.65 4.40
N TRP A 103 -15.38 4.40 4.29
CA TRP A 103 -14.50 3.22 4.16
C TRP A 103 -13.95 3.05 2.74
N GLU A 104 -14.70 3.57 1.77
CA GLU A 104 -14.37 3.70 0.36
C GLU A 104 -13.16 4.63 0.16
N LYS A 105 -12.90 5.51 1.14
CA LYS A 105 -11.77 6.44 1.18
C LYS A 105 -10.55 5.84 1.89
N VAL A 106 -10.55 4.54 2.19
CA VAL A 106 -9.49 3.88 2.94
C VAL A 106 -8.93 2.69 2.16
N VAL A 107 -7.62 2.67 1.98
CA VAL A 107 -6.90 1.53 1.41
C VAL A 107 -6.20 0.77 2.53
N TYR A 108 -6.58 -0.49 2.71
CA TYR A 108 -6.00 -1.39 3.70
C TYR A 108 -4.92 -2.25 3.07
N VAL A 109 -3.72 -2.24 3.64
CA VAL A 109 -2.56 -2.99 3.14
C VAL A 109 -2.01 -3.89 4.23
N GLY A 110 -1.82 -5.15 3.89
CA GLY A 110 -1.26 -6.16 4.79
C GLY A 110 -1.77 -7.56 4.45
N LYS A 111 -1.12 -8.55 5.04
CA LYS A 111 -1.55 -9.94 4.90
C LYS A 111 -2.77 -10.16 5.78
N GLU A 112 -3.93 -10.34 5.15
CA GLU A 112 -5.06 -10.91 5.85
C GLU A 112 -4.64 -12.33 6.30
N LYS A 113 -4.44 -12.52 7.60
CA LYS A 113 -4.29 -13.87 8.15
C LYS A 113 -5.61 -14.59 7.89
N VAL A 114 -5.59 -15.53 6.93
CA VAL A 114 -6.53 -16.64 6.84
C VAL A 114 -6.31 -17.53 8.06
#